data_AF-A0A3R9R3M6-F1
#
_entry.id   AF-A0A3R9R3M6-F1
#
_cell.length_a   1.000
_cell.length_b   1.000
_cell.length_c   1.000
_cell.angle_alpha   90.00
_cell.angle_beta   90.00
_cell.angle_gamma   90.00
#
_symmetry.space_group_name_H-M   'P 1'
#
loop_
_entity.id
_entity.type
_entity.pdbx_description
1 polymer ?
#
loop_
_entity_poly.entity_id
_entity_poly.type
_entity_poly.pdbx_seq_one_letter_code
_entity_poly.pdbx_strand_id
1 'polypeptide(L)'
;MPTNDHDLNQPHRKKYTRSSETPGYETTDVNVGGVVVFLAGLMGFLVVFFVFCYVMGKVINGQLQEADGRADKWHQAAAANNGKRQDLASNPEMEQKELNRLTTSFPEPRLDIDDGNQATADLHAREDLLLDHYSVSPAEGQAIRIPIERAMELIAQRGLLVFTQPATAAPLMVGDARPEVQAPLTTGFARTGYELDTIEAREQKMDFNRAESAAHAELTPAK
;
A
#
# COMPACT_ATOMS: atom_id res chain seq x y z
N MET A 1 4.12 12.44 124.31
CA MET A 1 5.23 12.04 123.41
C MET A 1 4.66 11.97 122.01
N PRO A 2 5.20 12.70 121.03
CA PRO A 2 4.51 12.94 119.77
C PRO A 2 4.46 11.68 118.92
N THR A 3 3.27 11.44 118.34
CA THR A 3 2.99 10.44 117.31
C THR A 3 3.28 11.04 115.94
N ASN A 4 3.87 10.23 115.07
CA ASN A 4 4.36 10.54 113.73
C ASN A 4 3.42 11.38 112.85
N ASP A 5 3.99 12.42 112.24
CA ASP A 5 3.46 13.13 111.09
C ASP A 5 3.61 12.29 109.81
N HIS A 6 2.53 12.14 109.06
CA HIS A 6 2.56 11.67 107.67
C HIS A 6 2.53 12.91 106.78
N ASP A 7 3.67 13.24 106.16
CA ASP A 7 3.65 14.23 105.08
C ASP A 7 4.63 13.87 103.94
N LEU A 8 4.03 13.75 102.77
CA LEU A 8 4.54 14.08 101.43
C LEU A 8 5.75 13.31 100.86
N ASN A 9 5.39 12.27 100.11
CA ASN A 9 6.17 11.76 98.99
C ASN A 9 6.02 12.69 97.76
N GLN A 10 7.00 13.53 97.46
CA GLN A 10 7.18 14.15 96.13
C GLN A 10 8.68 14.24 95.76
N PRO A 11 9.12 13.63 94.66
CA PRO A 11 10.48 13.83 94.14
C PRO A 11 10.60 15.13 93.34
N HIS A 12 11.60 15.94 93.69
CA HIS A 12 11.98 17.17 93.00
C HIS A 12 12.36 16.93 91.51
N ARG A 13 11.50 17.36 90.58
CA ARG A 13 11.86 17.53 89.17
C ARG A 13 12.78 18.75 89.00
N LYS A 14 14.05 18.53 88.65
CA LYS A 14 14.95 19.59 88.15
C LYS A 14 14.40 20.11 86.81
N LYS A 15 14.01 21.38 86.75
CA LYS A 15 13.61 22.07 85.51
C LYS A 15 14.87 22.46 84.73
N TYR A 16 15.10 21.84 83.58
CA TYR A 16 16.09 22.32 82.61
C TYR A 16 15.49 23.52 81.86
N THR A 17 16.01 24.71 82.10
CA THR A 17 15.65 25.90 81.32
C THR A 17 16.38 25.87 79.99
N ARG A 18 15.62 25.76 78.90
CA ARG A 18 16.10 25.85 77.51
C ARG A 18 16.45 27.32 77.22
N SER A 19 17.74 27.65 77.19
CA SER A 19 18.21 28.96 76.71
C SER A 19 18.53 28.89 75.21
N SER A 20 18.30 29.98 74.48
CA SER A 20 18.59 30.07 73.03
C SER A 20 20.06 29.85 72.67
N GLU A 21 20.97 30.02 73.62
CA GLU A 21 22.42 29.81 73.46
C GLU A 21 22.88 28.37 73.72
N THR A 22 22.04 27.50 74.26
CA THR A 22 22.40 26.09 74.47
C THR A 22 21.21 25.21 74.17
N PRO A 23 20.91 24.99 72.88
CA PRO A 23 19.95 23.97 72.49
C PRO A 23 20.49 22.63 73.00
N GLY A 24 19.67 21.84 73.68
CA GLY A 24 20.06 20.52 74.20
C GLY A 24 20.26 19.45 73.10
N TYR A 25 20.80 19.83 71.96
CA TYR A 25 21.20 18.99 70.82
C TYR A 25 22.52 19.52 70.25
N GLU A 26 23.26 18.66 69.58
CA GLU A 26 24.60 18.97 69.07
C GLU A 26 24.47 19.95 67.88
N THR A 27 25.00 21.17 67.99
CA THR A 27 24.85 22.18 66.93
C THR A 27 25.86 22.02 65.79
N THR A 28 26.60 20.90 65.76
CA THR A 28 27.51 20.56 64.67
C THR A 28 27.46 19.06 64.42
N ASP A 29 26.38 18.63 63.77
CA ASP A 29 26.11 17.22 63.49
C ASP A 29 26.85 16.65 62.27
N VAL A 30 27.64 17.45 61.53
CA VAL A 30 28.25 16.99 60.26
C VAL A 30 29.64 17.55 59.98
N ASN A 31 30.57 16.66 59.59
CA ASN A 31 31.87 17.05 59.06
C ASN A 31 31.71 17.55 57.61
N VAL A 32 31.59 18.86 57.45
CA VAL A 32 31.45 19.52 56.14
C VAL A 32 32.59 19.15 55.19
N GLY A 33 33.82 19.03 55.69
CA GLY A 33 34.97 18.61 54.88
C GLY A 33 34.80 17.20 54.31
N GLY A 34 34.30 16.27 55.12
CA GLY A 34 33.98 14.90 54.69
C GLY A 34 32.89 14.87 53.62
N VAL A 35 31.84 15.68 53.77
CA VAL A 35 30.75 15.79 52.78
C VAL A 35 31.25 16.34 51.45
N VAL A 36 32.11 17.37 51.46
CA VAL A 36 32.67 17.95 50.22
C VAL A 36 33.55 16.94 49.48
N VAL A 37 34.43 16.21 50.19
CA VAL A 37 35.27 15.17 49.58
C VAL A 37 34.43 14.02 49.04
N PHE A 38 33.37 13.63 49.77
CA PHE A 38 32.42 12.61 49.31
C PHE A 38 31.70 13.04 48.02
N LEU A 39 31.21 14.27 47.95
CA LEU A 39 30.55 14.81 46.75
C LEU A 39 31.50 14.91 45.55
N ALA A 40 32.74 15.35 45.77
CA ALA A 40 33.75 15.40 44.72
C ALA A 40 34.09 13.99 44.20
N GLY A 41 34.23 13.02 45.11
CA GLY A 41 34.44 11.61 44.75
C GLY A 41 33.26 11.01 43.98
N LEU A 42 32.03 11.28 44.40
CA LEU A 42 30.82 10.84 43.71
C LEU A 42 30.74 11.43 42.29
N MET A 43 31.01 12.72 42.14
CA MET A 43 31.03 13.39 40.84
C MET A 43 32.11 12.81 39.92
N GLY A 44 33.31 12.58 40.44
CA GLY A 44 34.38 11.90 39.70
C GLY A 44 33.99 10.49 39.25
N PHE A 45 33.37 9.69 40.13
CA PHE A 45 32.88 8.36 39.80
C PHE A 45 31.82 8.40 38.68
N LEU A 46 30.86 9.33 38.76
CA LEU A 46 29.84 9.50 37.72
C LEU A 46 30.45 9.87 36.37
N VAL A 47 31.46 10.74 36.35
CA VAL A 47 32.17 11.11 35.12
C VAL A 47 32.89 9.90 34.51
N VAL A 48 33.62 9.13 35.32
CA VAL A 48 34.31 7.92 34.84
C VAL A 48 33.31 6.89 34.33
N PHE A 49 32.22 6.66 35.06
CA PHE A 49 31.17 5.74 34.66
C PHE A 49 30.48 6.18 33.36
N PHE A 50 30.19 7.49 33.22
CA PHE A 50 29.64 8.05 32.01
C PHE A 50 30.56 7.85 30.80
N VAL A 51 31.86 8.14 30.95
CA VAL A 51 32.85 7.93 29.89
C VAL A 51 32.95 6.45 29.52
N PHE A 52 32.96 5.56 30.51
CA PHE A 52 32.98 4.12 30.28
C PHE A 52 31.74 3.65 29.50
N CYS A 53 30.53 4.03 29.93
CA CYS A 53 29.29 3.72 29.24
C CYS A 53 29.24 4.33 27.83
N TYR A 54 29.76 5.55 27.65
CA TYR A 54 29.84 6.20 26.35
C TYR A 54 30.76 5.44 25.39
N VAL A 55 31.95 5.04 25.84
CA VAL A 55 32.90 4.26 25.03
C VAL A 55 32.31 2.90 24.70
N MET A 56 31.76 2.19 25.69
CA MET A 56 31.12 0.88 25.47
C MET A 56 29.95 0.98 24.49
N GLY A 57 29.08 1.97 24.66
CA GLY A 57 27.96 2.23 23.76
C GLY A 57 28.42 2.56 22.34
N LYS A 58 29.51 3.33 22.19
CA LYS A 58 30.10 3.65 20.87
C LYS A 58 30.65 2.40 20.18
N VAL A 59 31.31 1.49 20.92
CA VAL A 59 31.84 0.23 20.37
C VAL A 59 30.70 -0.68 19.93
N ILE A 60 29.67 -0.87 20.75
CA ILE A 60 28.51 -1.72 20.42
C ILE A 60 27.77 -1.16 19.21
N ASN A 61 27.48 0.15 19.18
CA ASN A 61 26.79 0.78 18.05
C ASN A 61 27.63 0.72 16.76
N GLY A 62 28.97 0.80 16.88
CA GLY A 62 29.87 0.64 15.75
C GLY A 62 29.84 -0.79 15.18
N GLN A 63 29.93 -1.81 16.02
CA GLN A 63 29.85 -3.21 15.58
C GLN A 63 28.46 -3.56 15.03
N LEU A 64 27.39 -3.02 15.63
CA LEU A 64 26.04 -3.25 15.16
C LEU A 64 25.82 -2.64 13.77
N GLN A 65 26.35 -1.43 13.52
CA GLN A 65 26.31 -0.83 12.18
C GLN A 65 27.12 -1.61 11.13
N GLU A 66 28.20 -2.29 11.55
CA GLU A 66 28.99 -3.13 10.64
C GLU A 66 28.28 -4.45 10.31
N ALA A 67 27.53 -5.02 11.27
CA ALA A 67 26.73 -6.24 11.09
C ALA A 67 25.42 -5.99 10.32
N ASP A 68 24.75 -4.87 10.57
CA ASP A 68 23.48 -4.52 9.91
C ASP A 68 23.68 -4.06 8.46
N GLY A 69 24.91 -3.74 8.06
CA GLY A 69 25.23 -3.28 6.71
C GLY A 69 24.75 -1.84 6.45
N ARG A 70 25.12 -1.31 5.27
CA ARG A 70 24.78 0.08 4.90
C ARG A 70 23.27 0.20 4.74
N ALA A 71 22.64 1.04 5.57
CA ALA A 71 21.20 1.32 5.59
C ALA A 71 20.58 1.27 4.19
N ASP A 72 19.99 0.13 3.90
CA ASP A 72 19.25 -0.17 2.70
C ASP A 72 17.96 0.64 2.68
N LYS A 73 17.34 0.75 1.50
CA LYS A 73 16.20 1.66 1.26
C LYS A 73 15.03 1.42 2.24
N TRP A 74 14.92 0.21 2.79
CA TRP A 74 13.94 -0.19 3.79
C TRP A 74 14.20 0.41 5.19
N HIS A 75 15.46 0.58 5.58
CA HIS A 75 15.84 1.19 6.86
C HIS A 75 15.86 2.73 6.80
N GLN A 76 16.07 3.31 5.62
CA GLN A 76 15.97 4.76 5.41
C GLN A 76 14.52 5.27 5.50
N ALA A 77 13.53 4.46 5.10
CA ALA A 77 12.12 4.80 5.23
C ALA A 77 11.67 4.96 6.71
N ALA A 78 12.29 4.22 7.63
CA ALA A 78 12.06 4.37 9.07
C ALA A 78 12.69 5.67 9.63
N ALA A 79 13.84 6.09 9.10
CA ALA A 79 14.50 7.34 9.48
C ALA A 79 13.84 8.59 8.87
N ALA A 80 13.22 8.47 7.69
CA ALA A 80 12.54 9.58 7.00
C ALA A 80 11.34 10.16 7.77
N ASN A 81 10.78 9.41 8.73
CA ASN A 81 9.64 9.82 9.53
C ASN A 81 10.03 10.48 10.87
N ASN A 82 11.20 11.14 10.98
CA ASN A 82 11.58 11.94 12.17
C ASN A 82 11.34 11.22 13.51
N GLY A 83 11.64 9.92 13.60
CA GLY A 83 11.45 9.13 14.83
C GLY A 83 9.99 8.92 15.25
N LYS A 84 9.00 9.38 14.48
CA LYS A 84 7.59 9.04 14.66
C LYS A 84 7.37 7.64 14.11
N ARG A 85 7.62 6.64 14.95
CA ARG A 85 7.06 5.31 14.74
C ARG A 85 5.55 5.49 14.55
N GLN A 86 5.05 5.27 13.34
CA GLN A 86 3.62 5.20 13.03
C GLN A 86 2.90 4.10 13.84
N ASP A 87 3.69 3.27 14.52
CA ASP A 87 3.36 2.16 15.40
C ASP A 87 2.68 2.55 16.74
N LEU A 88 2.33 3.83 16.94
CA LEU A 88 1.52 4.28 18.07
C LEU A 88 0.10 4.67 17.64
N ALA A 89 -0.28 4.41 16.39
CA ALA A 89 -1.67 4.57 15.98
C ALA A 89 -2.56 3.66 16.83
N SER A 90 -3.60 4.23 17.44
CA SER A 90 -4.54 3.45 18.23
C SER A 90 -5.15 2.33 17.37
N ASN A 91 -5.36 1.16 17.98
CA ASN A 91 -5.95 0.00 17.30
C ASN A 91 -7.13 0.32 16.34
N PRO A 92 -8.10 1.19 16.70
CA PRO A 92 -9.21 1.52 15.79
C PRO A 92 -8.79 2.32 14.55
N GLU A 93 -7.75 3.15 14.62
CA GLU A 93 -7.27 3.92 13.46
C GLU A 93 -6.51 3.03 12.46
N MET A 94 -5.82 2.00 12.94
CA MET A 94 -5.16 1.01 12.08
C MET A 94 -6.19 0.13 11.39
N GLU A 95 -7.19 -0.36 12.14
CA GLU A 95 -8.32 -1.13 11.57
C GLU A 95 -9.07 -0.33 10.50
N GLN A 96 -9.35 0.96 10.73
CA GLN A 96 -9.97 1.82 9.71
C GLN A 96 -9.11 1.99 8.46
N LYS A 97 -7.79 2.13 8.60
CA LYS A 97 -6.87 2.24 7.46
C LYS A 97 -6.77 0.93 6.68
N GLU A 98 -6.77 -0.21 7.36
CA GLU A 98 -6.77 -1.53 6.73
C GLU A 98 -8.08 -1.80 6.00
N LEU A 99 -9.23 -1.48 6.61
CA LEU A 99 -10.53 -1.57 5.95
C LEU A 99 -10.59 -0.68 4.72
N ASN A 100 -10.14 0.58 4.80
CA ASN A 100 -10.08 1.47 3.64
C ASN A 100 -9.17 0.93 2.52
N ARG A 101 -8.05 0.28 2.87
CA ARG A 101 -7.17 -0.38 1.89
C ARG A 101 -7.87 -1.55 1.22
N LEU A 102 -8.57 -2.39 1.99
CA LEU A 102 -9.32 -3.54 1.48
C LEU A 102 -10.46 -3.10 0.55
N THR A 103 -11.21 -2.05 0.91
CA THR A 103 -12.26 -1.46 0.07
C THR A 103 -11.70 -0.85 -1.21
N THR A 104 -10.49 -0.30 -1.17
CA THR A 104 -9.85 0.25 -2.38
C THR A 104 -9.29 -0.86 -3.28
N SER A 105 -8.74 -1.93 -2.72
CA SER A 105 -8.19 -3.05 -3.49
C SER A 105 -9.26 -3.98 -4.06
N PHE A 106 -10.41 -4.06 -3.40
CA PHE A 106 -11.56 -4.84 -3.83
C PHE A 106 -12.76 -3.91 -3.94
N PRO A 107 -12.90 -3.18 -5.07
CA PRO A 107 -14.12 -2.47 -5.37
C PRO A 107 -15.28 -3.44 -5.23
N GLU A 108 -16.37 -3.01 -4.60
CA GLU A 108 -17.54 -3.87 -4.37
C GLU A 108 -17.96 -4.51 -5.72
N PRO A 109 -18.24 -5.83 -5.75
CA PRO A 109 -18.68 -6.49 -6.96
C PRO A 109 -19.97 -5.83 -7.45
N ARG A 110 -19.84 -4.99 -8.47
CA ARG A 110 -20.98 -4.35 -9.12
C ARG A 110 -21.55 -5.34 -10.11
N LEU A 111 -22.82 -5.69 -9.94
CA LEU A 111 -23.57 -6.32 -11.01
C LEU A 111 -23.69 -5.31 -12.14
N ASP A 112 -23.34 -5.74 -13.35
CA ASP A 112 -23.69 -4.97 -14.53
C ASP A 112 -25.22 -4.86 -14.57
N ILE A 113 -25.72 -3.63 -14.65
CA ILE A 113 -27.16 -3.36 -14.64
C ILE A 113 -27.78 -3.56 -16.03
N ASP A 114 -26.92 -3.63 -17.05
CA ASP A 114 -27.29 -3.90 -18.43
C ASP A 114 -27.31 -5.42 -18.69
N ASP A 115 -28.08 -5.83 -19.69
CA ASP A 115 -28.20 -7.25 -20.10
C ASP A 115 -26.96 -7.75 -20.87
N GLY A 116 -25.94 -6.89 -21.04
CA GLY A 116 -24.68 -7.18 -21.73
C GLY A 116 -24.78 -7.11 -23.26
N ASN A 117 -25.97 -6.84 -23.82
CA ASN A 117 -26.14 -6.76 -25.27
C ASN A 117 -25.38 -5.59 -25.86
N GLN A 118 -25.36 -4.43 -25.18
CA GLN A 118 -24.63 -3.26 -25.66
C GLN A 118 -23.12 -3.50 -25.65
N ALA A 119 -22.59 -4.09 -24.59
CA ALA A 119 -21.18 -4.40 -24.48
C ALA A 119 -20.73 -5.41 -25.56
N THR A 120 -21.57 -6.40 -25.85
CA THR A 120 -21.32 -7.38 -26.92
C THR A 120 -21.39 -6.73 -28.30
N ALA A 121 -22.39 -5.88 -28.55
CA ALA A 121 -22.53 -5.13 -29.80
C ALA A 121 -21.34 -4.20 -30.07
N ASP A 122 -20.85 -3.51 -29.03
CA ASP A 122 -19.68 -2.64 -29.12
C ASP A 122 -18.39 -3.43 -29.39
N LEU A 123 -18.25 -4.63 -28.80
CA LEU A 123 -17.13 -5.51 -29.05
C LEU A 123 -17.10 -5.97 -30.51
N HIS A 124 -18.22 -6.51 -31.00
CA HIS A 124 -18.32 -6.97 -32.39
C HIS A 124 -18.16 -5.82 -33.39
N ALA A 125 -18.70 -4.63 -33.09
CA ALA A 125 -18.49 -3.46 -33.95
C ALA A 125 -17.00 -3.07 -34.07
N ARG A 126 -16.21 -3.23 -33.01
CA ARG A 126 -14.76 -2.99 -33.06
C ARG A 126 -14.04 -4.09 -33.83
N GLU A 127 -14.48 -5.34 -33.68
CA GLU A 127 -13.94 -6.47 -34.42
C GLU A 127 -14.16 -6.29 -35.92
N ASP A 128 -15.38 -5.98 -36.35
CA ASP A 128 -15.72 -5.72 -37.76
C ASP A 128 -14.81 -4.64 -38.37
N LEU A 129 -14.61 -3.52 -37.66
CA LEU A 129 -13.73 -2.44 -38.13
C LEU A 129 -12.27 -2.90 -38.30
N LEU A 130 -11.81 -3.87 -37.51
CA LEU A 130 -10.46 -4.43 -37.63
C LEU A 130 -10.36 -5.49 -38.73
N LEU A 131 -11.47 -6.17 -39.06
CA LEU A 131 -11.53 -7.19 -40.09
C LEU A 131 -11.75 -6.60 -41.49
N ASP A 132 -12.50 -5.52 -41.62
CA ASP A 132 -12.88 -4.92 -42.91
C ASP A 132 -11.92 -3.82 -43.38
N HIS A 133 -11.10 -3.28 -42.47
CA HIS A 133 -10.23 -2.14 -42.75
C HIS A 133 -8.77 -2.37 -42.39
N TYR A 134 -7.89 -1.67 -43.10
CA TYR A 134 -6.47 -1.65 -42.79
C TYR A 134 -6.23 -0.92 -41.47
N SER A 135 -5.45 -1.54 -40.59
CA SER A 135 -5.02 -0.93 -39.33
C SER A 135 -3.54 -1.19 -39.05
N VAL A 136 -2.91 -0.30 -38.30
CA VAL A 136 -1.48 -0.41 -37.93
C VAL A 136 -1.40 -0.82 -36.47
N SER A 137 -0.75 -1.95 -36.19
CA SER A 137 -0.54 -2.42 -34.82
C SER A 137 0.72 -1.76 -34.23
N PRO A 138 0.63 -0.99 -33.13
CA PRO A 138 1.80 -0.35 -32.52
C PRO A 138 2.71 -1.33 -31.75
N ALA A 139 2.21 -2.51 -31.38
CA ALA A 139 2.91 -3.45 -30.50
C ALA A 139 3.89 -4.39 -31.23
N GLU A 140 3.74 -4.56 -32.55
CA GLU A 140 4.52 -5.51 -33.35
C GLU A 140 5.11 -4.80 -34.57
N GLY A 141 6.14 -3.99 -34.36
CA GLY A 141 7.11 -3.61 -35.40
C GLY A 141 6.55 -3.23 -36.79
N GLN A 142 5.62 -2.27 -36.87
CA GLN A 142 5.05 -1.78 -38.14
C GLN A 142 4.32 -2.85 -38.98
N ALA A 143 3.82 -3.93 -38.38
CA ALA A 143 2.96 -4.87 -39.08
C ALA A 143 1.62 -4.21 -39.46
N ILE A 144 1.31 -4.18 -40.76
CA ILE A 144 0.04 -3.71 -41.30
C ILE A 144 -0.96 -4.87 -41.23
N ARG A 145 -2.06 -4.69 -40.49
CA ARG A 145 -3.20 -5.61 -40.52
C ARG A 145 -3.95 -5.38 -41.82
N ILE A 146 -4.20 -6.46 -42.55
CA ILE A 146 -4.91 -6.46 -43.83
C ILE A 146 -6.36 -6.89 -43.62
N PRO A 147 -7.33 -6.36 -44.40
CA PRO A 147 -8.71 -6.82 -44.36
C PRO A 147 -8.83 -8.31 -44.68
N ILE A 148 -9.87 -8.96 -44.17
CA ILE A 148 -10.05 -10.40 -44.31
C ILE A 148 -10.30 -10.82 -45.76
N GLU A 149 -11.00 -10.01 -46.55
CA GLU A 149 -11.17 -10.21 -48.00
C GLU A 149 -9.81 -10.25 -48.68
N ARG A 150 -8.95 -9.29 -48.35
CA ARG A 150 -7.60 -9.22 -48.92
C ARG A 150 -6.73 -10.37 -48.46
N ALA A 151 -6.86 -10.79 -47.21
CA ALA A 151 -6.16 -11.96 -46.69
C ALA A 151 -6.57 -13.22 -47.46
N MET A 152 -7.86 -13.44 -47.67
CA MET A 152 -8.38 -14.57 -48.45
C MET A 152 -7.89 -14.56 -49.90
N GLU A 153 -7.87 -13.40 -50.56
CA GLU A 153 -7.31 -13.28 -51.91
C GLU A 153 -5.82 -13.65 -51.95
N LEU A 154 -5.03 -13.16 -51.00
CA LEU A 154 -3.61 -13.46 -50.92
C LEU A 154 -3.36 -14.94 -50.63
N ILE A 155 -4.20 -15.56 -49.81
CA ILE A 155 -4.17 -17.00 -49.52
C ILE A 155 -4.54 -17.80 -50.77
N ALA A 156 -5.58 -17.41 -51.51
CA ALA A 156 -5.96 -18.07 -52.74
C ALA A 156 -4.85 -17.98 -53.80
N GLN A 157 -4.14 -16.86 -53.86
CA GLN A 157 -3.03 -16.64 -54.80
C GLN A 157 -1.73 -17.35 -54.38
N ARG A 158 -1.37 -17.35 -53.09
CA ARG A 158 -0.10 -17.89 -52.59
C ARG A 158 -0.20 -19.32 -52.07
N GLY A 159 -1.42 -19.81 -51.85
CA GLY A 159 -1.69 -21.02 -51.07
C GLY A 159 -1.56 -20.78 -49.56
N LEU A 160 -2.22 -21.61 -48.76
CA LEU A 160 -2.00 -21.63 -47.31
C LEU A 160 -0.56 -22.11 -47.04
N LEU A 161 0.25 -21.29 -46.37
CA LEU A 161 1.54 -21.75 -45.89
C LEU A 161 1.31 -22.82 -44.82
N VAL A 162 1.64 -24.07 -45.14
CA VAL A 162 1.65 -25.15 -44.14
C VAL A 162 2.90 -24.97 -43.29
N PHE A 163 2.77 -24.23 -42.19
CA PHE A 163 3.78 -24.23 -41.15
C PHE A 163 3.77 -25.62 -40.51
N THR A 164 4.81 -26.41 -40.76
CA THR A 164 5.04 -27.67 -40.05
C THR A 164 5.54 -27.37 -38.64
N GLN A 165 4.69 -26.75 -37.83
CA GLN A 165 4.91 -26.69 -36.40
C GLN A 165 4.29 -27.97 -35.84
N PRO A 166 5.07 -28.95 -35.35
CA PRO A 166 4.48 -30.03 -34.56
C PRO A 166 3.81 -29.37 -33.36
N ALA A 167 2.48 -29.39 -33.32
CA ALA A 167 1.75 -29.08 -32.11
C ALA A 167 2.19 -30.12 -31.08
N THR A 168 3.11 -29.74 -30.19
CA THR A 168 3.47 -30.54 -29.04
C THR A 168 2.20 -30.64 -28.20
N ALA A 169 1.45 -31.72 -28.39
CA ALA A 169 0.28 -32.02 -27.57
C ALA A 169 0.78 -32.15 -26.13
N ALA A 170 0.49 -31.13 -25.32
CA ALA A 170 0.74 -31.19 -23.89
C ALA A 170 -0.03 -32.41 -23.33
N PRO A 171 0.57 -33.20 -22.42
CA PRO A 171 -0.12 -34.31 -21.80
C PRO A 171 -1.36 -33.78 -21.07
N LEU A 172 -2.53 -34.32 -21.41
CA LEU A 172 -3.79 -34.01 -20.76
C LEU A 172 -3.68 -34.34 -19.27
N MET A 173 -4.03 -33.40 -18.41
CA MET A 173 -4.02 -33.60 -16.97
C MET A 173 -5.22 -34.47 -16.57
N VAL A 174 -5.13 -35.15 -15.43
CA VAL A 174 -6.26 -35.95 -14.90
C VAL A 174 -7.43 -35.01 -14.61
N GLY A 175 -8.53 -35.17 -15.35
CA GLY A 175 -9.72 -34.32 -15.27
C GLY A 175 -10.00 -33.50 -16.54
N ASP A 176 -9.05 -33.42 -17.47
CA ASP A 176 -9.27 -32.75 -18.76
C ASP A 176 -10.08 -33.64 -19.69
N ALA A 177 -11.33 -33.24 -19.96
CA ALA A 177 -12.12 -33.77 -21.07
C ALA A 177 -11.82 -32.95 -22.32
N ARG A 178 -11.60 -33.62 -23.47
CA ARG A 178 -11.53 -32.92 -24.76
C ARG A 178 -12.91 -32.28 -25.01
N PRO A 179 -13.01 -30.94 -25.13
CA PRO A 179 -14.29 -30.32 -25.40
C PRO A 179 -14.78 -30.81 -26.77
N GLU A 180 -15.89 -31.54 -26.76
CA GLU A 180 -16.56 -31.98 -27.98
C GLU A 180 -17.36 -30.80 -28.51
N VAL A 181 -16.79 -30.11 -29.49
CA VAL A 181 -17.44 -29.00 -30.17
C VAL A 181 -18.54 -29.57 -31.06
N GLN A 182 -19.77 -29.67 -30.51
CA GLN A 182 -20.94 -30.04 -31.31
C GLN A 182 -21.25 -28.94 -32.31
N ALA A 183 -21.10 -29.26 -33.58
CA ALA A 183 -21.62 -28.43 -34.67
C ALA A 183 -23.17 -28.46 -34.63
N PRO A 184 -23.83 -27.34 -34.93
CA PRO A 184 -23.25 -26.21 -35.64
C PRO A 184 -22.78 -25.11 -34.67
N LEU A 185 -21.60 -24.56 -34.92
CA LEU A 185 -20.95 -23.47 -34.17
C LEU A 185 -21.77 -22.16 -34.13
N THR A 186 -23.04 -22.15 -34.58
CA THR A 186 -23.77 -20.93 -34.94
C THR A 186 -24.32 -20.16 -33.75
N THR A 187 -24.42 -20.78 -32.57
CA THR A 187 -25.10 -20.14 -31.43
C THR A 187 -24.24 -19.11 -30.70
N GLY A 188 -22.94 -19.02 -31.02
CA GLY A 188 -22.02 -18.04 -30.42
C GLY A 188 -21.41 -17.02 -31.38
N PHE A 189 -21.47 -17.23 -32.70
CA PHE A 189 -20.93 -16.30 -33.71
C PHE A 189 -22.02 -15.54 -34.48
N ALA A 190 -23.30 -15.92 -34.34
CA ALA A 190 -24.38 -15.20 -34.99
C ALA A 190 -24.68 -13.90 -34.24
N ARG A 191 -24.82 -12.80 -35.00
CA ARG A 191 -25.22 -11.51 -34.44
C ARG A 191 -26.58 -11.63 -33.76
N THR A 192 -26.74 -10.94 -32.63
CA THR A 192 -28.00 -10.86 -31.91
C THR A 192 -28.99 -9.95 -32.64
N GLY A 193 -30.29 -10.06 -32.34
CA GLY A 193 -31.30 -9.15 -32.91
C GLY A 193 -31.02 -7.68 -32.56
N TYR A 194 -30.56 -7.42 -31.33
CA TYR A 194 -30.15 -6.09 -30.89
C TYR A 194 -29.00 -5.54 -31.74
N GLU A 195 -28.00 -6.37 -32.03
CA GLU A 195 -26.88 -5.96 -32.89
C GLU A 195 -27.34 -5.58 -34.28
N LEU A 196 -28.21 -6.39 -34.91
CA LEU A 196 -28.75 -6.10 -36.24
C LEU A 196 -29.46 -4.75 -36.29
N ASP A 197 -30.30 -4.45 -35.28
CA ASP A 197 -30.99 -3.16 -35.18
C ASP A 197 -29.99 -2.00 -35.02
N THR A 198 -28.95 -2.18 -34.20
CA THR A 198 -27.92 -1.13 -34.01
C THR A 198 -27.09 -0.88 -35.27
N ILE A 199 -26.81 -1.93 -36.05
CA ILE A 199 -26.07 -1.84 -37.31
C ILE A 199 -26.92 -1.11 -38.34
N GLU A 200 -28.18 -1.52 -38.53
CA GLU A 200 -29.11 -0.87 -39.46
C GLU A 200 -29.29 0.62 -39.11
N ALA A 201 -29.50 0.93 -37.83
CA ALA A 201 -29.63 2.32 -37.38
C ALA A 201 -28.35 3.14 -37.61
N ARG A 202 -27.16 2.52 -37.51
CA ARG A 202 -25.88 3.15 -37.82
C ARG A 202 -25.74 3.40 -39.31
N GLU A 203 -26.08 2.44 -40.16
CA GLU A 203 -26.05 2.55 -41.61
C GLU A 203 -26.98 3.66 -42.11
N GLN A 204 -28.23 3.68 -41.63
CA GLN A 204 -29.19 4.73 -41.97
C GLN A 204 -28.67 6.13 -41.58
N LYS A 205 -28.03 6.27 -40.40
CA LYS A 205 -27.40 7.53 -39.99
C LYS A 205 -26.24 7.92 -40.89
N MET A 206 -25.39 6.97 -41.28
CA MET A 206 -24.25 7.22 -42.17
C MET A 206 -24.72 7.63 -43.57
N ASP A 207 -25.76 6.99 -44.09
CA ASP A 207 -26.35 7.33 -45.38
C ASP A 207 -27.03 8.70 -45.35
N PHE A 208 -27.75 9.03 -44.28
CA PHE A 208 -28.31 10.36 -44.09
C PHE A 208 -27.21 11.44 -44.03
N ASN A 209 -26.17 11.24 -43.21
CA ASN A 209 -25.04 12.17 -43.10
C ASN A 209 -24.31 12.34 -44.44
N ARG A 210 -24.16 11.26 -45.22
CA ARG A 210 -23.55 11.29 -46.55
C ARG A 210 -24.41 12.10 -47.53
N ALA A 211 -25.73 11.91 -47.52
CA ALA A 211 -26.66 12.64 -48.37
C ALA A 211 -26.69 14.15 -48.01
N GLU A 212 -26.70 14.48 -46.73
CA GLU A 212 -26.66 15.87 -46.25
C GLU A 212 -25.34 16.56 -46.64
N SER A 213 -24.21 15.86 -46.50
CA SER A 213 -22.90 16.34 -46.92
C SER A 213 -22.82 16.60 -48.44
N ALA A 214 -23.44 15.73 -49.25
CA ALA A 214 -23.50 15.90 -50.70
C ALA A 214 -24.38 17.11 -51.09
N ALA A 215 -25.53 17.29 -50.44
CA ALA A 215 -26.42 18.43 -50.66
C ALA A 215 -25.76 19.77 -50.26
N HIS A 216 -24.97 19.80 -49.17
CA HIS A 216 -24.21 20.97 -48.76
C HIS A 216 -23.02 21.28 -49.67
N ALA A 217 -22.37 20.26 -50.25
CA ALA A 217 -21.31 20.44 -51.23
C ALA A 217 -21.83 21.04 -52.55
N GLU A 218 -23.04 20.69 -53.00
CA GLU A 218 -23.65 21.31 -54.18
C GLU A 218 -24.04 22.78 -53.96
N LEU A 219 -24.30 23.19 -52.71
CA LEU A 219 -24.67 24.57 -52.37
C LEU A 219 -23.46 25.51 -52.13
N THR A 220 -22.23 24.99 -52.15
CA THR A 220 -21.01 25.80 -52.11
C THR A 220 -20.40 25.93 -53.51
N PRO A 221 -20.68 27.03 -54.25
CA PRO A 221 -20.02 27.25 -55.53
C PRO A 221 -18.50 27.40 -55.30
N ALA A 222 -17.73 26.61 -56.04
CA ALA A 222 -16.28 26.71 -56.12
C ALA A 222 -15.90 28.16 -56.47
N LYS A 223 -15.00 28.74 -55.67
CA LYS A 223 -14.51 30.11 -55.82
C LYS A 223 -13.36 30.17 -56.83
#